data_AF-A0A3M1DCP9-F1
#
_entry.id   AF-A0A3M1DCP9-F1
#
_cell.length_a   1.000
_cell.length_b   1.000
_cell.length_c   1.000
_cell.angle_alpha   90.00
_cell.angle_beta   90.00
_cell.angle_gamma   90.00
#
_symmetry.space_group_name_H-M   'P 1'
#
loop_
_entity.id
_entity.type
_entity.pdbx_description
1 polymer ?
#
loop_
_entity_poly.entity_id
_entity_poly.type
_entity_poly.pdbx_seq_one_letter_code
_entity_poly.pdbx_strand_id
1 'polypeptide(L)'
;MRTTLSLDEDVDKLLRQICRQRGCSFKQLVNEALRLGLARMSGENRRKKRPSFDIEPVSLGKPYLENIDNVADVLAVTEGENYR
;
A
#
# COMPACT_ATOMS: atom_id res chain seq x y z
N MET A 1 -4.61 31.39 17.21
CA MET A 1 -5.64 32.15 16.46
C MET A 1 -7.03 31.66 16.87
N ARG A 2 -8.02 32.56 16.97
CA ARG A 2 -9.44 32.18 17.12
C ARG A 2 -10.14 32.39 15.78
N THR A 3 -10.80 31.36 15.30
CA THR A 3 -11.45 31.33 13.99
C THR A 3 -12.77 30.61 14.15
N THR A 4 -13.79 31.06 13.42
CA THR A 4 -15.08 30.38 13.33
C THR A 4 -15.10 29.61 12.02
N LEU A 5 -15.44 28.33 12.08
CA LEU A 5 -15.53 27.44 10.92
C LEU A 5 -16.93 26.82 10.92
N SER A 6 -17.64 26.96 9.82
CA SER A 6 -18.88 26.23 9.58
C SER A 6 -18.54 24.79 9.18
N LEU A 7 -19.20 23.81 9.79
CA LEU A 7 -19.01 22.39 9.51
C LEU A 7 -20.35 21.78 9.12
N ASP A 8 -20.32 20.83 8.20
CA ASP A 8 -21.48 20.01 7.87
C ASP A 8 -21.92 19.17 9.09
N GLU A 9 -23.21 18.84 9.15
CA GLU A 9 -23.81 18.20 10.33
C GLU A 9 -23.20 16.81 10.62
N ASP A 10 -22.87 16.07 9.56
CA ASP A 10 -22.22 14.76 9.65
C ASP A 10 -20.77 14.88 10.19
N VAL A 11 -20.03 15.89 9.74
CA VAL A 11 -18.66 16.17 10.21
C VAL A 11 -18.65 16.56 11.69
N ASP A 12 -19.56 17.45 12.13
CA ASP A 12 -19.67 17.82 13.55
C ASP A 12 -20.01 16.61 14.44
N LYS A 13 -20.98 15.78 14.03
CA LYS A 13 -21.34 14.54 14.75
C LYS A 13 -20.13 13.60 14.89
N LEU A 14 -19.39 13.38 13.81
CA LEU A 14 -18.22 12.51 13.82
C LEU A 14 -17.12 13.04 14.76
N LEU A 15 -16.82 14.34 14.68
CA LEU A 15 -15.83 14.97 15.56
C LEU A 15 -16.22 14.87 17.04
N ARG A 16 -17.49 15.12 17.38
CA ARG A 16 -17.99 14.98 18.76
C ARG A 16 -17.91 13.56 19.27
N GLN A 17 -18.23 12.58 18.43
CA GLN A 17 -18.11 11.16 18.78
C GLN A 17 -16.66 10.81 19.12
N ILE A 18 -15.70 11.22 18.28
CA ILE A 18 -14.28 10.96 18.52
C ILE A 18 -13.78 11.69 19.77
N CYS A 19 -14.21 12.93 20.01
CA CYS A 19 -13.87 13.65 21.24
C CYS A 19 -14.31 12.88 22.49
N ARG A 20 -15.54 12.34 22.49
CA ARG A 20 -16.06 11.52 23.59
C ARG A 20 -15.26 10.24 23.79
N GLN A 21 -14.88 9.57 22.70
CA GLN A 21 -14.10 8.33 22.75
C GLN A 21 -12.66 8.55 23.24
N ARG A 22 -12.02 9.66 22.84
CA ARG A 22 -10.61 9.95 23.15
C ARG A 22 -10.40 10.82 24.39
N GLY A 23 -11.46 11.41 24.94
CA GLY A 23 -11.36 12.35 26.07
C GLY A 23 -10.60 13.63 25.72
N CYS A 24 -10.59 14.05 24.45
CA CYS A 24 -9.88 15.24 23.99
C CYS A 24 -10.84 16.41 23.70
N SER A 25 -10.31 17.64 23.72
CA SER A 25 -11.12 18.82 23.38
C SER A 25 -11.41 18.90 21.88
N PHE A 26 -12.58 19.44 21.54
CA PHE A 26 -13.00 19.66 20.14
C PHE A 26 -11.95 20.44 19.33
N LYS A 27 -11.37 21.48 19.94
CA LYS A 27 -10.30 22.28 19.32
C LYS A 27 -9.05 21.44 19.02
N GLN A 28 -8.63 20.57 19.95
CA GLN A 28 -7.45 19.72 19.74
C GLN A 28 -7.70 18.79 18.55
N LEU A 29 -8.86 18.10 18.55
CA LEU A 29 -9.21 17.16 17.50
C LEU A 29 -9.32 17.83 16.13
N VAL A 30 -9.99 18.98 16.02
CA VAL A 30 -10.13 19.71 14.75
C VAL A 30 -8.76 20.10 14.20
N ASN A 31 -7.86 20.63 15.04
CA ASN A 31 -6.54 21.02 14.58
C ASN A 31 -5.68 19.81 14.17
N GLU A 32 -5.78 18.68 14.90
CA GLU A 32 -5.10 17.45 14.53
C GLU A 32 -5.60 16.92 13.18
N ALA A 33 -6.92 16.82 13.01
CA ALA A 33 -7.55 16.37 11.78
C ALA A 33 -7.18 17.26 10.58
N LEU A 34 -7.20 18.58 10.74
CA LEU A 34 -6.80 19.53 9.70
C LEU A 34 -5.33 19.38 9.32
N ARG A 35 -4.41 19.22 10.28
CA ARG A 35 -2.99 19.01 9.98
C ARG A 35 -2.77 17.73 9.18
N LEU A 36 -3.40 16.63 9.60
CA LEU A 36 -3.30 15.35 8.90
C LEU A 36 -3.91 15.42 7.49
N GLY A 37 -5.06 16.07 7.35
CA GLY A 37 -5.73 16.28 6.08
C GLY A 37 -4.89 17.12 5.12
N LEU A 38 -4.37 18.26 5.59
CA LEU A 38 -3.53 19.15 4.79
C LEU A 38 -2.22 18.48 4.39
N ALA A 39 -1.55 17.72 5.27
CA ALA A 39 -0.34 16.98 4.93
C ALA A 39 -0.59 15.88 3.87
N ARG A 40 -1.80 15.29 3.86
CA ARG A 40 -2.22 14.33 2.83
C ARG A 40 -2.53 15.02 1.50
N MET A 41 -3.13 16.20 1.54
CA MET A 41 -3.48 17.01 0.37
C MET A 41 -2.25 17.68 -0.28
N SER A 42 -1.31 18.19 0.51
CA SER A 42 -0.07 18.83 0.02
C SER A 42 0.87 17.84 -0.67
N GLY A 43 0.64 16.54 -0.49
CA GLY A 43 1.54 15.53 -1.02
C GLY A 43 2.86 15.45 -0.27
N GLU A 44 3.00 16.09 0.91
CA GLU A 44 4.12 15.82 1.84
C GLU A 44 4.24 14.31 2.12
N ASN A 45 3.08 13.65 2.18
CA ASN A 45 2.93 12.20 2.34
C ASN A 45 2.70 11.46 1.01
N ARG A 46 2.91 12.07 -0.17
CA ARG A 46 3.22 11.28 -1.36
C ARG A 46 4.55 10.63 -1.05
N ARG A 47 4.44 9.44 -0.45
CA ARG A 47 5.48 8.46 -0.16
C ARG A 47 6.72 8.87 -0.91
N LYS A 48 7.78 9.30 -0.20
CA LYS A 48 9.16 9.30 -0.73
C LYS A 48 9.19 8.14 -1.71
N LYS A 49 9.22 8.43 -3.03
CA LYS A 49 8.94 7.43 -4.08
C LYS A 49 9.64 6.17 -3.60
N ARG A 50 8.88 5.14 -3.20
CA ARG A 50 9.52 3.89 -2.81
C ARG A 50 10.43 3.60 -4.00
N PRO A 51 11.74 3.43 -3.80
CA PRO A 51 12.62 3.16 -4.93
C PRO A 51 11.96 2.04 -5.72
N SER A 52 11.91 2.21 -7.04
CA SER A 52 11.44 1.14 -7.93
C SER A 52 12.17 -0.13 -7.52
N PHE A 53 11.41 -1.22 -7.39
CA PHE A 53 12.04 -2.52 -7.19
C PHE A 53 12.61 -2.92 -8.54
N ASP A 54 13.84 -2.50 -8.80
CA ASP A 54 14.56 -2.79 -10.04
C ASP A 54 15.30 -4.12 -9.87
N ILE A 55 15.01 -5.06 -10.76
CA ILE A 55 15.70 -6.35 -10.83
C ILE A 55 16.64 -6.29 -12.02
N GLU A 56 17.92 -6.57 -11.80
CA GLU A 56 18.87 -6.75 -12.90
C GLU A 56 18.81 -8.22 -13.36
N PRO A 57 18.29 -8.50 -14.57
CA PRO A 57 18.24 -9.87 -15.06
C PRO A 57 19.65 -10.36 -15.40
N VAL A 58 19.95 -11.60 -15.03
CA VAL A 58 21.19 -12.26 -15.42
C VAL A 58 20.90 -13.32 -16.48
N SER A 59 21.79 -13.44 -17.46
CA SER A 59 21.69 -14.51 -18.46
C SER A 59 22.07 -15.85 -17.84
N LEU A 60 21.16 -16.81 -17.90
CA LEU A 60 21.40 -18.21 -17.50
C LEU A 60 21.89 -19.08 -18.68
N GLY A 61 22.11 -18.48 -19.85
CA GLY A 61 22.48 -19.19 -21.07
C GLY A 61 21.29 -19.87 -21.75
N LYS A 62 21.60 -20.80 -22.67
CA LYS A 62 20.59 -21.56 -23.41
C LYS A 62 19.99 -22.64 -22.50
N PRO A 63 18.66 -22.78 -22.40
CA PRO A 63 18.05 -23.85 -21.64
C PRO A 63 18.42 -25.21 -22.24
N TYR A 64 18.59 -26.21 -21.37
CA TYR A 64 18.90 -27.59 -21.77
C TYR A 64 17.73 -28.23 -22.54
N LEU A 65 16.50 -27.86 -22.18
CA LEU A 65 15.26 -28.32 -22.82
C LEU A 65 14.66 -27.18 -23.64
N GLU A 66 14.08 -27.51 -24.80
CA GLU A 66 13.45 -26.52 -25.68
C GLU A 66 12.11 -26.01 -25.13
N ASN A 67 11.39 -26.86 -24.40
CA ASN A 67 10.12 -26.53 -23.77
C ASN A 67 10.12 -27.06 -22.33
N ILE A 68 9.97 -26.16 -21.36
CA ILE A 68 9.90 -26.49 -19.93
C ILE A 68 8.45 -26.44 -19.41
N ASP A 69 7.52 -25.91 -20.21
CA ASP A 69 6.11 -25.78 -19.81
C ASP A 69 5.37 -27.13 -19.86
N ASN A 70 5.88 -28.11 -20.60
CA ASN A 70 5.37 -29.48 -20.56
C ASN A 70 6.08 -30.31 -19.49
N VAL A 71 5.51 -30.32 -18.28
CA VAL A 71 6.06 -31.07 -17.13
C VAL A 71 6.27 -32.55 -17.46
N ALA A 72 5.38 -33.18 -18.23
CA ALA A 72 5.50 -34.60 -18.60
C ALA A 72 6.77 -34.88 -19.41
N ASP A 73 7.06 -34.04 -20.41
CA ASP A 73 8.24 -34.18 -21.26
C ASP A 73 9.52 -33.88 -20.47
N VAL A 74 9.48 -32.87 -19.59
CA VAL A 74 10.61 -32.55 -18.71
C VAL A 74 10.94 -33.73 -17.82
N LEU A 75 9.94 -34.36 -17.19
CA LEU A 75 10.13 -35.52 -16.33
C LEU A 75 10.62 -36.74 -17.13
N ALA A 76 10.08 -36.98 -18.33
CA ALA A 76 10.56 -38.05 -19.19
C ALA A 76 12.05 -37.90 -19.56
N VAL A 77 12.51 -36.68 -19.84
CA VAL A 77 13.92 -36.41 -20.17
C VAL A 77 14.83 -36.43 -18.93
N THR A 78 14.35 -35.97 -17.78
CA THR A 78 15.18 -35.82 -16.56
C THR A 78 15.17 -37.05 -15.65
N GLU A 79 14.05 -37.74 -15.53
CA GLU A 79 13.82 -38.89 -14.64
C GLU A 79 13.53 -40.20 -15.40
N GLY A 80 13.27 -40.12 -16.71
CA GLY A 80 12.94 -41.26 -17.58
C GLY A 80 11.43 -41.50 -17.69
N GLU A 81 11.03 -42.33 -18.67
CA GLU A 81 9.61 -42.62 -19.02
C GLU A 81 8.78 -43.28 -17.89
N ASN A 82 9.43 -43.74 -16.82
CA ASN A 82 8.76 -44.39 -15.67
C ASN A 82 8.43 -43.42 -14.53
N TYR A 83 8.49 -42.11 -14.76
CA TYR A 83 8.13 -41.11 -13.77
C TYR A 83 6.66 -41.26 -13.35
N ARG A 84 6.35 -40.93 -12.08
CA ARG A 84 5.01 -41.03 -11.49
C ARG A 84 4.59 -39.71 -10.88
#